data_AF-A0A6M4H440-F1
#
_entry.id   AF-A0A6M4H440-F1
#
_cell.length_a   1.000
_cell.length_b   1.000
_cell.length_c   1.000
_cell.angle_alpha   90.00
_cell.angle_beta   90.00
_cell.angle_gamma   90.00
#
_symmetry.space_group_name_H-M   'P 1'
#
loop_
_entity.id
_entity.type
_entity.pdbx_description
1 polymer ?
#
loop_
_entity_poly.entity_id
_entity_poly.type
_entity_poly.pdbx_seq_one_letter_code
_entity_poly.pdbx_strand_id
1 'polypeptide(L)'
;MRAHTSWSSRFTSLAAMLVLGVAALVQSAEAASIKGKIGAKFNDGSGFDAEFDCSFASGVSGACTGNLRITEHPEGCSNSITLNGTMALIGLDLSQPGPISGQFQHTEPDFNLIHNPNGTCGATWNPSNSWSEPFTGTWNGTTASISFTAPESHEGVNYTITGGFTLEADPPFPMTVTSQIDAVSATAQAAIQFRPQDVGTSSNVYVFALAPATRVQGVTATTLKVGTAKRADGFKTDAVPCVLAQLNQAGQLTAASASSLIAYSSGVLSASGQSVAILNNVATPGVSGATMFVGYGTSSGGMINDGINRAAVTVPGAVECRPEAPQTGWWWNTAEGGRGYSIERQGRNIFMAAYFYDASGRATWQVASGPTTLEGALFTAPLYTCSGGVTLAGAYRANSCATAGNVTLAFNTASTGTMIWPGGTVGIERFNIVANGLTTAPLANQPENGWWWSAAENGRGFFIEWQGGTADIAGYMYDDAGNPIWYITVISTPNPLAMNGAWWQFANGMTQSGPYRAATRTNDNVGAATIQFTSATAATMTLPGGRQIPLTRFRF
;
A
#
# COMPACT_ATOMS: atom_id res chain seq x y z
N MET A 1 -37.98 25.87 -32.18
CA MET A 1 -38.34 26.46 -30.86
C MET A 1 -38.44 25.30 -29.88
N ARG A 2 -37.34 24.89 -29.22
CA ARG A 2 -36.78 25.36 -27.93
C ARG A 2 -37.70 25.22 -26.71
N ALA A 3 -37.35 24.28 -25.83
CA ALA A 3 -37.18 24.34 -24.35
C ALA A 3 -36.79 22.90 -23.88
N HIS A 4 -35.58 22.56 -23.37
CA HIS A 4 -34.93 22.87 -22.06
C HIS A 4 -35.92 22.80 -20.89
N THR A 5 -35.76 22.12 -19.75
CA THR A 5 -34.72 21.45 -18.91
C THR A 5 -35.54 20.76 -17.78
N SER A 6 -35.15 19.74 -17.00
CA SER A 6 -33.93 19.52 -16.21
C SER A 6 -33.87 18.06 -15.72
N TRP A 7 -32.72 17.42 -15.91
CA TRP A 7 -32.31 16.16 -15.25
C TRP A 7 -31.50 16.51 -14.00
N SER A 8 -31.96 16.10 -12.81
CA SER A 8 -31.13 15.96 -11.61
C SER A 8 -31.81 14.99 -10.64
N SER A 9 -31.02 14.20 -9.89
CA SER A 9 -31.38 13.16 -8.89
C SER A 9 -31.27 11.67 -9.29
N ARG A 10 -30.16 11.25 -9.90
CA ARG A 10 -29.74 9.82 -9.93
C ARG A 10 -28.30 9.65 -9.45
N PHE A 11 -28.04 9.72 -8.13
CA PHE A 11 -26.72 9.36 -7.57
C PHE A 11 -26.73 8.75 -6.16
N THR A 12 -27.86 8.20 -5.71
CA THR A 12 -27.95 7.45 -4.46
C THR A 12 -28.74 6.17 -4.70
N SER A 13 -28.04 5.08 -5.07
CA SER A 13 -28.41 3.66 -4.93
C SER A 13 -27.68 2.78 -5.98
N LEU A 14 -26.36 2.61 -5.83
CA LEU A 14 -25.54 1.66 -6.62
C LEU A 14 -24.79 0.64 -5.71
N ALA A 15 -25.19 0.53 -4.45
CA ALA A 15 -24.39 -0.07 -3.38
C ALA A 15 -24.59 -1.59 -3.15
N ALA A 16 -25.15 -2.36 -4.11
CA ALA A 16 -25.39 -3.80 -3.88
C ALA A 16 -25.24 -4.75 -5.09
N MET A 17 -25.04 -4.27 -6.31
CA MET A 17 -25.07 -5.15 -7.50
C MET A 17 -23.74 -5.82 -7.86
N LEU A 18 -22.66 -5.64 -7.10
CA LEU A 18 -21.37 -5.65 -7.77
C LEU A 18 -20.11 -5.85 -6.93
N VAL A 19 -20.11 -6.82 -6.02
CA VAL A 19 -18.92 -7.09 -5.18
C VAL A 19 -17.82 -7.91 -5.89
N LEU A 20 -18.02 -8.35 -7.15
CA LEU A 20 -16.94 -8.92 -7.99
C LEU A 20 -17.04 -8.53 -9.49
N GLY A 21 -17.91 -7.60 -9.91
CA GLY A 21 -18.44 -7.61 -11.29
C GLY A 21 -18.07 -6.52 -12.31
N VAL A 22 -17.43 -5.39 -11.97
CA VAL A 22 -17.27 -4.24 -12.91
C VAL A 22 -16.04 -3.47 -12.51
N ALA A 23 -14.94 -3.82 -13.16
CA ALA A 23 -13.84 -2.92 -13.49
C ALA A 23 -13.10 -3.53 -14.69
N ALA A 24 -13.78 -3.64 -15.84
CA ALA A 24 -13.16 -3.97 -17.11
C ALA A 24 -13.43 -2.83 -18.09
N LEU A 25 -12.77 -1.70 -17.86
CA LEU A 25 -12.54 -0.70 -18.89
C LEU A 25 -11.10 -0.84 -19.34
N VAL A 26 -10.95 -0.95 -20.66
CA VAL A 26 -9.70 -1.06 -21.41
C VAL A 26 -8.72 0.00 -20.92
N GLN A 27 -7.68 -0.41 -20.18
CA GLN A 27 -6.53 0.45 -19.90
C GLN A 27 -5.63 0.45 -21.14
N SER A 28 -5.53 1.61 -21.79
CA SER A 28 -4.30 1.98 -22.48
C SER A 28 -3.13 1.81 -21.52
N ALA A 29 -1.97 1.32 -21.99
CA ALA A 29 -0.77 1.20 -21.18
C ALA A 29 -0.27 2.61 -20.80
N GLU A 30 -0.80 3.15 -19.70
CA GLU A 30 -0.33 4.40 -19.11
C GLU A 30 1.12 4.24 -18.62
N ALA A 31 1.83 5.36 -18.53
CA ALA A 31 3.20 5.39 -18.05
C ALA A 31 3.22 4.99 -16.57
N ALA A 32 3.80 3.83 -16.24
CA ALA A 32 3.91 3.43 -14.85
C ALA A 32 5.08 4.15 -14.16
N SER A 33 5.04 4.20 -12.83
CA SER A 33 6.18 4.64 -12.03
C SER A 33 6.47 3.64 -10.91
N ILE A 34 7.67 3.68 -10.37
CA ILE A 34 8.05 2.88 -9.19
C ILE A 34 8.69 3.80 -8.15
N LYS A 35 8.56 3.42 -6.88
CA LYS A 35 9.37 3.95 -5.78
C LYS A 35 10.09 2.81 -5.10
N GLY A 36 11.35 3.03 -4.74
CA GLY A 36 12.15 2.00 -4.09
C GLY A 36 13.16 2.54 -3.12
N LYS A 37 13.76 1.59 -2.40
CA LYS A 37 14.89 1.83 -1.51
C LYS A 37 15.95 0.77 -1.73
N ILE A 38 17.20 1.17 -1.63
CA ILE A 38 18.37 0.29 -1.64
C ILE A 38 19.33 0.76 -0.56
N GLY A 39 20.21 -0.12 -0.10
CA GLY A 39 21.24 0.26 0.86
C GLY A 39 22.26 -0.84 1.04
N ALA A 40 23.35 -0.44 1.70
CA ALA A 40 24.41 -1.33 2.12
C ALA A 40 24.91 -0.92 3.51
N LYS A 41 25.41 -1.91 4.27
CA LYS A 41 26.15 -1.69 5.51
C LYS A 41 27.52 -2.33 5.38
N PHE A 42 28.53 -1.60 5.80
CA PHE A 42 29.93 -1.96 5.69
C PHE A 42 30.48 -2.44 7.05
N ASN A 43 31.61 -3.16 7.02
CA ASN A 43 32.17 -3.80 8.21
C ASN A 43 32.80 -2.82 9.20
N ASP A 44 33.26 -1.67 8.70
CA ASP A 44 33.74 -0.53 9.48
C ASP A 44 32.61 0.19 10.24
N GLY A 45 31.36 -0.23 10.05
CA GLY A 45 30.18 0.36 10.66
C GLY A 45 29.60 1.54 9.87
N SER A 46 30.20 1.91 8.73
CA SER A 46 29.62 2.84 7.78
C SER A 46 28.55 2.17 6.91
N GLY A 47 27.82 2.96 6.12
CA GLY A 47 26.80 2.45 5.21
C GLY A 47 26.03 3.56 4.54
N PHE A 48 25.05 3.19 3.71
CA PHE A 48 24.13 4.15 3.13
C PHE A 48 22.73 3.57 2.97
N ASP A 49 21.75 4.47 2.95
CA ASP A 49 20.40 4.21 2.50
C ASP A 49 20.07 5.15 1.35
N ALA A 50 19.57 4.61 0.24
CA ALA A 50 19.10 5.39 -0.89
C ALA A 50 17.62 5.14 -1.15
N GLU A 51 16.92 6.20 -1.53
CA GLU A 51 15.54 6.16 -1.98
C GLU A 51 15.49 6.66 -3.42
N PHE A 52 14.68 6.03 -4.24
CA PHE A 52 14.50 6.44 -5.63
C PHE A 52 13.04 6.41 -6.05
N ASP A 53 12.72 7.26 -7.00
CA ASP A 53 11.48 7.25 -7.75
C ASP A 53 11.81 7.35 -9.24
N CYS A 54 11.16 6.55 -10.08
CA CYS A 54 11.34 6.63 -11.51
C CYS A 54 10.06 6.32 -12.28
N SER A 55 9.98 6.79 -13.52
CA SER A 55 8.85 6.57 -14.43
C SER A 55 9.29 5.89 -15.72
N PHE A 56 8.45 5.00 -16.24
CA PHE A 56 8.60 4.43 -17.57
C PHE A 56 8.06 5.41 -18.62
N ALA A 57 8.67 5.41 -19.80
CA ALA A 57 8.17 6.22 -20.92
C ALA A 57 6.81 5.72 -21.45
N SER A 58 6.54 4.40 -21.37
CA SER A 58 5.26 3.77 -21.74
C SER A 58 5.14 2.38 -21.12
N GLY A 59 4.02 2.07 -20.47
CA GLY A 59 3.78 0.77 -19.84
C GLY A 59 4.72 0.49 -18.66
N VAL A 60 5.13 -0.78 -18.51
CA VAL A 60 5.92 -1.28 -17.36
C VAL A 60 7.19 -2.01 -17.78
N SER A 61 7.64 -1.80 -19.02
CA SER A 61 8.85 -2.42 -19.59
C SER A 61 9.75 -1.36 -20.23
N GLY A 62 11.06 -1.55 -20.11
CA GLY A 62 12.08 -0.64 -20.64
C GLY A 62 12.78 0.17 -19.56
N ALA A 63 13.31 1.34 -19.95
CA ALA A 63 14.04 2.22 -19.05
C ALA A 63 13.09 2.99 -18.12
N CYS A 64 13.29 2.87 -16.82
CA CYS A 64 12.63 3.67 -15.80
C CYS A 64 13.59 4.74 -15.30
N THR A 65 13.32 6.02 -15.55
CA THR A 65 14.23 7.13 -15.21
C THR A 65 13.63 8.06 -14.17
N GLY A 66 14.45 8.59 -13.27
CA GLY A 66 13.98 9.51 -12.24
C GLY A 66 15.05 9.94 -11.24
N ASN A 67 14.63 10.17 -10.01
CA ASN A 67 15.44 10.79 -8.98
C ASN A 67 15.97 9.77 -7.98
N LEU A 68 17.12 10.12 -7.39
CA LEU A 68 17.79 9.34 -6.36
C LEU A 68 18.14 10.28 -5.21
N ARG A 69 17.88 9.84 -3.98
CA ARG A 69 18.29 10.51 -2.76
C ARG A 69 19.06 9.53 -1.90
N ILE A 70 20.32 9.82 -1.63
CA ILE A 70 21.21 8.98 -0.83
C ILE A 70 21.50 9.63 0.50
N THR A 71 21.45 8.82 1.55
CA THR A 71 21.83 9.18 2.91
C THR A 71 23.00 8.30 3.32
N GLU A 72 24.17 8.91 3.34
CA GLU A 72 25.42 8.32 3.80
C GLU A 72 25.49 8.34 5.33
N HIS A 73 25.97 7.25 5.90
CA HIS A 73 26.24 7.06 7.32
C HIS A 73 27.75 6.79 7.48
N PRO A 74 28.60 7.84 7.49
CA PRO A 74 30.04 7.63 7.48
C PRO A 74 30.56 7.12 8.83
N GLU A 75 31.65 6.37 8.80
CA GLU A 75 32.26 5.81 10.01
C GLU A 75 32.63 6.91 11.02
N GLY A 76 32.30 6.67 12.29
CA GLY A 76 32.68 7.55 13.40
C GLY A 76 31.89 8.87 13.48
N CYS A 77 30.87 9.05 12.62
CA CYS A 77 30.06 10.25 12.58
C CYS A 77 28.74 10.08 13.35
N SER A 78 28.39 11.07 14.16
CA SER A 78 27.10 11.11 14.89
C SER A 78 25.92 11.60 14.05
N ASN A 79 26.16 12.07 12.83
CA ASN A 79 25.17 12.53 11.86
C ASN A 79 25.38 11.88 10.49
N SER A 80 24.34 11.90 9.66
CA SER A 80 24.38 11.49 8.26
C SER A 80 24.63 12.66 7.32
N ILE A 81 24.96 12.33 6.06
CA ILE A 81 25.13 13.27 4.96
C ILE A 81 24.13 12.87 3.86
N THR A 82 23.43 13.83 3.26
CA THR A 82 22.45 13.55 2.21
C THR A 82 22.83 14.21 0.90
N LEU A 83 22.75 13.45 -0.19
CA LEU A 83 22.94 13.92 -1.55
C LEU A 83 21.77 13.51 -2.45
N ASN A 84 21.58 14.26 -3.53
CA ASN A 84 20.57 13.98 -4.54
C ASN A 84 21.23 13.75 -5.89
N GLY A 85 20.69 12.82 -6.66
CA GLY A 85 21.13 12.45 -7.98
C GLY A 85 19.97 12.06 -8.88
N THR A 86 20.31 11.54 -10.05
CA THR A 86 19.36 10.96 -10.99
C THR A 86 19.67 9.50 -11.21
N MET A 87 18.68 8.70 -11.58
CA MET A 87 18.86 7.27 -11.79
C MET A 87 18.06 6.74 -12.98
N ALA A 88 18.47 5.57 -13.47
CA ALA A 88 17.77 4.80 -14.48
C ALA A 88 17.90 3.28 -14.21
N LEU A 89 16.77 2.56 -14.21
CA LEU A 89 16.74 1.10 -14.33
C LEU A 89 16.55 0.72 -15.79
N ILE A 90 17.57 0.13 -16.41
CA ILE A 90 17.57 -0.22 -17.83
C ILE A 90 17.41 -1.74 -17.99
N GLY A 91 16.56 -2.16 -18.93
CA GLY A 91 16.28 -3.56 -19.20
C GLY A 91 15.28 -4.20 -18.24
N LEU A 92 14.57 -3.38 -17.46
CA LEU A 92 13.54 -3.85 -16.53
C LEU A 92 12.25 -4.21 -17.27
N ASP A 93 11.69 -5.39 -16.97
CA ASP A 93 10.38 -5.82 -17.45
C ASP A 93 9.53 -6.28 -16.26
N LEU A 94 8.46 -5.55 -15.97
CA LEU A 94 7.51 -5.85 -14.89
C LEU A 94 6.18 -6.42 -15.41
N SER A 95 6.11 -6.79 -16.68
CA SER A 95 4.87 -7.28 -17.31
C SER A 95 4.38 -8.62 -16.74
N GLN A 96 5.26 -9.40 -16.11
CA GLN A 96 4.95 -10.69 -15.49
C GLN A 96 5.73 -10.85 -14.16
N PRO A 97 5.11 -11.39 -13.09
CA PRO A 97 5.83 -11.80 -11.89
C PRO A 97 6.92 -12.84 -12.20
N GLY A 98 8.05 -12.75 -11.48
CA GLY A 98 9.17 -13.66 -11.64
C GLY A 98 10.53 -13.00 -11.38
N PRO A 99 11.63 -13.67 -11.77
CA PRO A 99 12.96 -13.07 -11.72
C PRO A 99 13.06 -11.84 -12.63
N ILE A 100 13.73 -10.80 -12.16
CA ILE A 100 14.03 -9.58 -12.91
C ILE A 100 15.54 -9.33 -12.91
N SER A 101 16.04 -8.63 -13.93
CA SER A 101 17.45 -8.22 -14.02
C SER A 101 17.59 -7.00 -14.92
N GLY A 102 18.67 -6.25 -14.77
CA GLY A 102 18.93 -5.08 -15.60
C GLY A 102 20.20 -4.34 -15.20
N GLN A 103 20.29 -3.07 -15.58
CA GLN A 103 21.35 -2.14 -15.17
C GLN A 103 20.76 -1.02 -14.31
N PHE A 104 21.40 -0.75 -13.17
CA PHE A 104 21.14 0.41 -12.34
C PHE A 104 22.16 1.50 -12.70
N GLN A 105 21.74 2.47 -13.52
CA GLN A 105 22.51 3.67 -13.79
C GLN A 105 22.15 4.76 -12.80
N HIS A 106 23.15 5.47 -12.28
CA HIS A 106 22.94 6.61 -11.40
C HIS A 106 24.00 7.69 -11.63
N THR A 107 23.62 8.94 -11.38
CA THR A 107 24.46 10.12 -11.49
C THR A 107 24.27 10.98 -10.27
N GLU A 108 25.35 11.29 -9.57
CA GLU A 108 25.31 11.98 -8.28
C GLU A 108 26.65 12.67 -7.99
N PRO A 109 26.65 13.75 -7.17
CA PRO A 109 27.87 14.42 -6.77
C PRO A 109 28.74 13.52 -5.89
N ASP A 110 30.02 13.44 -6.24
CA ASP A 110 31.02 12.85 -5.36
C ASP A 110 31.35 13.83 -4.21
N PHE A 111 31.94 13.37 -3.11
CA PHE A 111 32.27 14.24 -1.98
C PHE A 111 33.52 13.80 -1.23
N ASN A 112 34.21 14.77 -0.63
CA ASN A 112 35.23 14.48 0.37
C ASN A 112 34.64 14.68 1.77
N LEU A 113 34.80 13.67 2.63
CA LEU A 113 34.35 13.69 4.01
C LEU A 113 35.23 14.59 4.88
N ILE A 114 34.60 15.37 5.76
CA ILE A 114 35.28 16.22 6.75
C ILE A 114 34.83 15.81 8.15
N HIS A 115 35.72 15.22 8.94
CA HIS A 115 35.46 14.95 10.36
C HIS A 115 35.65 16.20 11.20
N ASN A 116 34.60 16.58 11.94
CA ASN A 116 34.65 17.72 12.86
C ASN A 116 35.04 17.25 14.27
N PRO A 117 35.74 18.09 15.06
CA PRO A 117 36.14 17.75 16.44
C PRO A 117 34.99 17.42 17.39
N ASN A 118 33.76 17.82 17.07
CA ASN A 118 32.56 17.54 17.86
C ASN A 118 31.94 16.15 17.56
N GLY A 119 32.58 15.32 16.74
CA GLY A 119 32.08 14.00 16.35
C GLY A 119 30.99 14.03 15.27
N THR A 120 30.78 15.17 14.61
CA THR A 120 29.94 15.27 13.40
C THR A 120 30.80 15.27 12.14
N CYS A 121 30.20 14.99 10.99
CA CYS A 121 30.86 15.02 9.70
C CYS A 121 30.17 15.97 8.72
N GLY A 122 30.97 16.67 7.92
CA GLY A 122 30.54 17.48 6.78
C GLY A 122 31.06 16.92 5.47
N ALA A 123 30.63 17.49 4.35
CA ALA A 123 31.08 17.12 3.01
C ALA A 123 31.51 18.35 2.20
N THR A 124 32.60 18.23 1.45
CA THR A 124 32.86 19.12 0.30
C THR A 124 32.47 18.42 -0.99
N TRP A 125 31.61 19.06 -1.77
CA TRP A 125 31.04 18.47 -2.98
C TRP A 125 31.98 18.62 -4.18
N ASN A 126 32.13 17.52 -4.90
CA ASN A 126 32.82 17.40 -6.17
C ASN A 126 31.80 17.34 -7.32
N PRO A 127 32.24 17.50 -8.58
CA PRO A 127 31.37 17.28 -9.74
C PRO A 127 30.72 15.89 -9.73
N SER A 128 29.54 15.80 -10.33
CA SER A 128 28.82 14.53 -10.42
C SER A 128 29.49 13.54 -11.37
N ASN A 129 29.50 12.28 -10.96
CA ASN A 129 29.94 11.14 -11.75
C ASN A 129 28.75 10.24 -12.06
N SER A 130 28.90 9.36 -13.05
CA SER A 130 27.88 8.39 -13.45
C SER A 130 28.42 6.98 -13.36
N TRP A 131 27.61 6.08 -12.80
CA TRP A 131 27.93 4.66 -12.63
C TRP A 131 26.82 3.78 -13.21
N SER A 132 27.13 2.53 -13.48
CA SER A 132 26.20 1.55 -14.06
C SER A 132 26.51 0.16 -13.55
N GLU A 133 25.63 -0.40 -12.73
CA GLU A 133 25.85 -1.72 -12.11
C GLU A 133 24.76 -2.73 -12.53
N PRO A 134 25.10 -3.99 -12.82
CA PRO A 134 24.13 -5.03 -13.09
C PRO A 134 23.36 -5.41 -11.82
N PHE A 135 22.03 -5.41 -11.88
CA PHE A 135 21.18 -5.91 -10.80
C PHE A 135 20.41 -7.15 -11.19
N THR A 136 20.08 -7.94 -10.17
CA THR A 136 19.13 -9.07 -10.23
C THR A 136 18.09 -8.92 -9.13
N GLY A 137 16.95 -9.59 -9.28
CA GLY A 137 15.85 -9.44 -8.33
C GLY A 137 14.68 -10.36 -8.57
N THR A 138 13.61 -10.16 -7.80
CA THR A 138 12.32 -10.84 -8.00
C THR A 138 11.19 -9.84 -7.93
N TRP A 139 10.20 -10.00 -8.81
CA TRP A 139 9.00 -9.18 -8.93
C TRP A 139 7.76 -10.05 -8.67
N ASN A 140 6.86 -9.60 -7.80
CA ASN A 140 5.64 -10.37 -7.48
C ASN A 140 4.35 -9.78 -8.10
N GLY A 141 4.48 -8.83 -9.03
CA GLY A 141 3.34 -8.10 -9.60
C GLY A 141 2.99 -6.80 -8.86
N THR A 142 3.57 -6.53 -7.68
CA THR A 142 3.35 -5.28 -6.94
C THR A 142 4.63 -4.71 -6.33
N THR A 143 5.49 -5.57 -5.80
CA THR A 143 6.78 -5.23 -5.20
C THR A 143 7.91 -6.06 -5.80
N ALA A 144 9.09 -5.47 -5.92
CA ALA A 144 10.33 -6.11 -6.30
C ALA A 144 11.32 -6.12 -5.14
N SER A 145 12.13 -7.17 -5.04
CA SER A 145 13.42 -7.15 -4.37
C SER A 145 14.53 -7.07 -5.42
N ILE A 146 15.59 -6.30 -5.16
CA ILE A 146 16.76 -6.18 -6.04
C ILE A 146 18.06 -6.28 -5.25
N SER A 147 19.09 -6.80 -5.91
CA SER A 147 20.45 -6.89 -5.40
C SER A 147 21.45 -6.67 -6.52
N PHE A 148 22.52 -5.95 -6.21
CA PHE A 148 23.67 -5.77 -7.10
C PHE A 148 24.95 -5.63 -6.30
N THR A 149 26.08 -5.81 -6.99
CA THR A 149 27.40 -5.75 -6.40
C THR A 149 28.11 -4.54 -6.96
N ALA A 150 28.61 -3.66 -6.08
CA ALA A 150 29.40 -2.50 -6.48
C ALA A 150 30.86 -2.68 -6.01
N PRO A 151 31.84 -2.21 -6.80
CA PRO A 151 33.24 -2.20 -6.39
C PRO A 151 33.48 -1.13 -5.32
N GLU A 152 34.10 -1.52 -4.19
CA GLU A 152 34.55 -0.55 -3.19
C GLU A 152 35.88 0.08 -3.58
N SER A 153 35.92 1.42 -3.65
CA SER A 153 37.13 2.17 -3.98
C SER A 153 38.16 2.21 -2.84
N HIS A 154 37.75 1.91 -1.60
CA HIS A 154 38.58 2.08 -0.40
C HIS A 154 39.29 0.80 0.09
N GLU A 155 38.64 -0.37 0.01
CA GLU A 155 39.23 -1.65 0.49
C GLU A 155 39.46 -2.70 -0.62
N GLY A 156 39.02 -2.43 -1.85
CA GLY A 156 39.16 -3.37 -2.97
C GLY A 156 38.32 -4.65 -2.83
N VAL A 157 37.33 -4.64 -1.93
CA VAL A 157 36.36 -5.72 -1.73
C VAL A 157 35.03 -5.29 -2.36
N ASN A 158 34.37 -6.20 -3.07
CA ASN A 158 33.05 -5.92 -3.61
C ASN A 158 32.00 -6.01 -2.49
N TYR A 159 31.08 -5.04 -2.42
CA TYR A 159 29.96 -5.08 -1.48
C TYR A 159 28.63 -5.28 -2.19
N THR A 160 27.66 -5.84 -1.46
CA THR A 160 26.33 -6.10 -1.98
C THR A 160 25.35 -5.03 -1.52
N ILE A 161 24.74 -4.37 -2.49
CA ILE A 161 23.61 -3.46 -2.29
C ILE A 161 22.35 -4.29 -2.42
N THR A 162 21.43 -4.12 -1.46
CA THR A 162 20.14 -4.81 -1.46
C THR A 162 19.01 -3.83 -1.26
N GLY A 163 17.82 -4.19 -1.74
CA GLY A 163 16.65 -3.35 -1.58
C GLY A 163 15.47 -3.86 -2.38
N GLY A 164 14.61 -2.93 -2.78
CA GLY A 164 13.40 -3.24 -3.52
C GLY A 164 12.65 -2.00 -3.96
N PHE A 165 11.63 -2.21 -4.79
CA PHE A 165 10.74 -1.14 -5.23
C PHE A 165 9.30 -1.63 -5.34
N THR A 166 8.37 -0.70 -5.44
CA THR A 166 6.93 -0.97 -5.58
C THR A 166 6.44 -0.23 -6.81
N LEU A 167 5.55 -0.84 -7.59
CA LEU A 167 4.84 -0.14 -8.66
C LEU A 167 3.88 0.86 -8.04
N GLU A 168 4.08 2.12 -8.39
CA GLU A 168 3.20 3.21 -8.02
C GLU A 168 1.97 3.17 -8.92
N ALA A 169 0.81 3.41 -8.32
CA ALA A 169 -0.37 3.74 -9.10
C ALA A 169 -0.19 5.13 -9.72
N ASP A 170 -0.85 5.40 -10.84
CA ASP A 170 -0.91 6.75 -11.38
C ASP A 170 -1.31 7.75 -10.29
N PRO A 171 -0.59 8.88 -10.16
CA PRO A 171 -0.89 9.86 -9.14
C PRO A 171 -2.31 10.40 -9.34
N PRO A 172 -3.03 10.76 -8.27
CA PRO A 172 -4.40 11.29 -8.38
C PRO A 172 -4.49 12.52 -9.26
N PHE A 173 -3.42 13.31 -9.35
CA PHE A 173 -3.28 14.47 -10.23
C PHE A 173 -1.78 14.81 -10.38
N PRO A 174 -1.38 15.48 -11.48
CA PRO A 174 0.00 15.93 -11.63
C PRO A 174 0.36 17.03 -10.62
N MET A 175 1.55 16.93 -10.05
CA MET A 175 2.09 17.90 -9.12
C MET A 175 3.61 17.97 -9.26
N THR A 176 4.14 19.19 -9.40
CA THR A 176 5.58 19.48 -9.35
C THR A 176 5.87 20.25 -8.08
N VAL A 177 6.89 19.82 -7.32
CA VAL A 177 7.24 20.43 -6.03
C VAL A 177 8.62 21.04 -6.11
N THR A 178 8.77 22.26 -5.62
CA THR A 178 10.06 22.90 -5.35
C THR A 178 10.18 23.12 -3.85
N SER A 179 11.35 22.83 -3.29
CA SER A 179 11.58 23.03 -1.86
C SER A 179 13.03 23.45 -1.57
N GLN A 180 13.18 24.22 -0.50
CA GLN A 180 14.44 24.59 0.11
C GLN A 180 14.25 24.40 1.60
N ILE A 181 14.88 23.35 2.14
CA ILE A 181 14.73 22.95 3.54
C ILE A 181 16.13 22.75 4.11
N ASP A 182 16.44 23.55 5.13
CA ASP A 182 17.66 23.43 5.92
C ASP A 182 17.31 23.26 7.41
N ALA A 183 18.33 23.25 8.28
CA ALA A 183 18.14 23.06 9.71
C ALA A 183 17.36 24.19 10.42
N VAL A 184 17.25 25.37 9.80
CA VAL A 184 16.65 26.58 10.36
C VAL A 184 15.26 26.82 9.79
N SER A 185 15.14 26.76 8.45
CA SER A 185 13.93 27.13 7.73
C SER A 185 13.53 26.11 6.66
N ALA A 186 12.23 25.97 6.49
CA ALA A 186 11.60 25.11 5.49
C ALA A 186 10.66 25.94 4.61
N THR A 187 10.94 25.93 3.31
CA THR A 187 10.09 26.53 2.27
C THR A 187 9.79 25.47 1.21
N ALA A 188 8.53 25.35 0.83
CA ALA A 188 8.07 24.41 -0.18
C ALA A 188 6.85 24.94 -0.92
N GLN A 189 6.82 24.74 -2.23
CA GLN A 189 5.72 25.13 -3.11
C GLN A 189 5.38 23.97 -4.05
N ALA A 190 4.09 23.80 -4.33
CA ALA A 190 3.62 22.86 -5.33
C ALA A 190 2.89 23.58 -6.46
N ALA A 191 3.22 23.24 -7.69
CA ALA A 191 2.38 23.50 -8.85
C ALA A 191 1.51 22.26 -9.10
N ILE A 192 0.20 22.36 -8.87
CA ILE A 192 -0.76 21.28 -9.08
C ILE A 192 -1.53 21.50 -10.38
N GLN A 193 -1.77 20.42 -11.12
CA GLN A 193 -2.64 20.42 -12.29
C GLN A 193 -3.91 19.65 -11.96
N PHE A 194 -5.08 20.29 -12.04
CA PHE A 194 -6.34 19.60 -11.77
C PHE A 194 -6.67 18.61 -12.89
N ARG A 195 -7.32 17.51 -12.55
CA ARG A 195 -7.76 16.53 -13.55
C ARG A 195 -8.75 17.19 -14.52
N PRO A 196 -8.71 16.88 -15.83
CA PRO A 196 -9.60 17.49 -16.81
C PRO A 196 -11.10 17.43 -16.45
N GLN A 197 -11.54 16.32 -15.84
CA GLN A 197 -12.93 16.12 -15.42
C GLN A 197 -13.38 16.99 -14.24
N ASP A 198 -12.45 17.54 -13.45
CA ASP A 198 -12.78 18.37 -12.29
C ASP A 198 -12.75 19.88 -12.62
N VAL A 199 -12.19 20.27 -13.77
CA VAL A 199 -12.11 21.67 -14.20
C VAL A 199 -13.52 22.25 -14.37
N GLY A 200 -13.72 23.48 -13.89
CA GLY A 200 -15.02 24.16 -13.90
C GLY A 200 -15.92 23.83 -12.70
N THR A 201 -15.50 22.93 -11.82
CA THR A 201 -16.23 22.63 -10.57
C THR A 201 -15.78 23.54 -9.42
N SER A 202 -16.71 23.87 -8.51
CA SER A 202 -16.36 24.56 -7.26
C SER A 202 -15.76 23.57 -6.27
N SER A 203 -14.56 23.89 -5.79
CA SER A 203 -13.77 22.99 -4.96
C SER A 203 -12.84 23.77 -4.03
N ASN A 204 -12.19 23.06 -3.12
CA ASN A 204 -11.22 23.59 -2.17
C ASN A 204 -9.88 22.88 -2.37
N VAL A 205 -8.78 23.62 -2.27
CA VAL A 205 -7.42 23.08 -2.17
C VAL A 205 -7.02 23.06 -0.71
N TYR A 206 -6.37 21.99 -0.28
CA TYR A 206 -5.93 21.78 1.09
C TYR A 206 -4.43 21.52 1.14
N VAL A 207 -3.79 22.08 2.17
CA VAL A 207 -2.44 21.73 2.59
C VAL A 207 -2.54 21.17 4.00
N PHE A 208 -1.95 20.00 4.21
CA PHE A 208 -1.97 19.30 5.49
C PHE A 208 -0.73 18.42 5.62
N ALA A 209 -0.60 17.71 6.74
CA ALA A 209 0.56 16.86 7.00
C ALA A 209 0.15 15.56 7.68
N LEU A 210 0.94 14.52 7.45
CA LEU A 210 1.15 13.48 8.46
C LEU A 210 2.44 13.80 9.20
N ALA A 211 2.35 13.95 10.52
CA ALA A 211 3.47 14.38 11.33
C ALA A 211 3.64 13.51 12.58
N PRO A 212 4.88 13.39 13.10
CA PRO A 212 5.10 12.70 14.36
C PRO A 212 4.27 13.36 15.46
N ALA A 213 3.51 12.60 16.23
CA ALA A 213 2.63 13.16 17.26
C ALA A 213 3.36 14.06 18.28
N THR A 214 4.66 13.82 18.49
CA THR A 214 5.53 14.65 19.34
C THR A 214 5.80 16.06 18.77
N ARG A 215 5.46 16.32 17.51
CA ARG A 215 5.58 17.62 16.83
C ARG A 215 4.24 18.33 16.69
N VAL A 216 3.14 17.69 17.08
CA VAL A 216 1.78 18.16 16.80
C VAL A 216 1.11 18.61 18.10
N GLN A 217 0.60 19.84 18.11
CA GLN A 217 -0.17 20.38 19.21
C GLN A 217 -1.60 19.83 19.22
N GLY A 218 -2.18 19.57 20.39
CA GLY A 218 -3.57 19.12 20.52
C GLY A 218 -3.81 17.65 20.20
N VAL A 219 -2.76 16.81 20.15
CA VAL A 219 -2.92 15.35 20.04
C VAL A 219 -3.56 14.81 21.32
N THR A 220 -4.57 13.96 21.16
CA THR A 220 -5.29 13.30 22.25
C THR A 220 -5.30 11.79 22.02
N ALA A 221 -5.75 11.02 23.02
CA ALA A 221 -5.88 9.57 22.90
C ALA A 221 -6.85 9.13 21.77
N THR A 222 -7.78 10.01 21.38
CA THR A 222 -8.75 9.77 20.30
C THR A 222 -8.28 10.24 18.92
N THR A 223 -7.10 10.89 18.83
CA THR A 223 -6.56 11.31 17.54
C THR A 223 -6.24 10.08 16.69
N LEU A 224 -6.76 10.05 15.47
CA LEU A 224 -6.54 8.94 14.54
C LEU A 224 -5.04 8.80 14.25
N LYS A 225 -4.52 7.60 14.50
CA LYS A 225 -3.16 7.22 14.17
C LYS A 225 -3.14 6.73 12.72
N VAL A 226 -2.41 7.43 11.86
CA VAL A 226 -2.18 7.07 10.46
C VAL A 226 -0.75 6.55 10.33
N GLY A 227 -0.50 5.47 11.06
CA GLY A 227 0.77 4.77 11.10
C GLY A 227 1.79 5.25 12.13
N THR A 228 3.06 4.90 11.91
CA THR A 228 4.18 5.16 12.85
C THR A 228 5.36 5.81 12.16
N ALA A 229 6.03 6.71 12.88
CA ALA A 229 7.23 7.36 12.39
C ALA A 229 8.40 6.37 12.32
N LYS A 230 9.26 6.57 11.32
CA LYS A 230 10.49 5.80 11.11
C LYS A 230 11.69 6.66 11.48
N ARG A 231 12.74 6.07 12.03
CA ARG A 231 14.02 6.77 12.24
C ARG A 231 14.78 6.90 10.93
N ALA A 232 15.76 7.82 10.91
CA ALA A 232 16.67 8.00 9.79
C ALA A 232 17.55 6.76 9.49
N ASP A 233 17.73 5.85 10.45
CA ASP A 233 18.48 4.58 10.31
C ASP A 233 17.61 3.41 9.76
N GLY A 234 16.40 3.72 9.29
CA GLY A 234 15.45 2.74 8.74
C GLY A 234 14.77 1.85 9.80
N PHE A 235 15.21 1.88 11.06
CA PHE A 235 14.59 1.12 12.14
C PHE A 235 13.34 1.82 12.67
N LYS A 236 12.32 1.02 13.00
CA LYS A 236 11.05 1.51 13.52
C LYS A 236 11.25 2.08 14.93
N THR A 237 10.52 3.15 15.25
CA THR A 237 10.17 3.43 16.65
C THR A 237 8.70 3.14 16.81
N ASP A 238 8.34 2.03 17.45
CA ASP A 238 6.95 1.70 17.75
C ASP A 238 6.29 2.73 18.71
N ALA A 239 7.09 3.69 19.22
CA ALA A 239 6.69 4.69 20.19
C ALA A 239 6.03 5.95 19.61
N VAL A 240 6.25 6.31 18.33
CA VAL A 240 5.80 7.63 17.80
C VAL A 240 4.77 7.46 16.69
N PRO A 241 3.47 7.69 16.96
CA PRO A 241 2.44 7.60 15.92
C PRO A 241 2.50 8.81 14.98
N CYS A 242 2.13 8.57 13.73
CA CYS A 242 1.86 9.62 12.76
C CYS A 242 0.39 10.02 12.86
N VAL A 243 0.13 11.32 12.89
CA VAL A 243 -1.22 11.86 13.01
C VAL A 243 -1.46 12.90 11.93
N LEU A 244 -2.72 13.01 11.52
CA LEU A 244 -3.15 14.08 10.62
C LEU A 244 -3.02 15.43 11.35
N ALA A 245 -2.32 16.35 10.72
CA ALA A 245 -2.06 17.67 11.25
C ALA A 245 -2.21 18.72 10.15
N GLN A 246 -2.37 19.98 10.57
CA GLN A 246 -2.36 21.13 9.68
C GLN A 246 -1.50 22.23 10.28
N LEU A 247 -0.77 22.96 9.43
CA LEU A 247 0.02 24.09 9.85
C LEU A 247 -0.91 25.27 10.17
N ASN A 248 -0.78 25.85 11.36
CA ASN A 248 -1.51 27.06 11.74
C ASN A 248 -0.78 28.32 11.23
N GLN A 249 -1.40 29.49 11.42
CA GLN A 249 -0.83 30.78 10.99
C GLN A 249 0.48 31.15 11.72
N ALA A 250 0.76 30.52 12.87
CA ALA A 250 2.00 30.71 13.62
C ALA A 250 3.13 29.76 13.18
N GLY A 251 2.92 28.95 12.13
CA GLY A 251 3.92 27.99 11.65
C GLY A 251 4.06 26.75 12.53
N GLN A 252 3.04 26.41 13.33
CA GLN A 252 3.02 25.22 14.19
C GLN A 252 2.03 24.18 13.67
N LEU A 253 2.37 22.90 13.80
CA LEU A 253 1.45 21.81 13.45
C LEU A 253 0.42 21.60 14.56
N THR A 254 -0.85 21.61 14.21
CA THR A 254 -1.97 21.31 15.11
C THR A 254 -2.71 20.07 14.62
N ALA A 255 -3.16 19.22 15.54
CA ALA A 255 -3.89 18.00 15.22
C ALA A 255 -5.18 18.34 14.45
N ALA A 256 -5.48 17.55 13.43
CA ALA A 256 -6.65 17.70 12.59
C ALA A 256 -7.36 16.35 12.38
N SER A 257 -8.58 16.41 11.87
CA SER A 257 -9.33 15.25 11.38
C SER A 257 -9.65 15.43 9.90
N ALA A 258 -10.12 14.35 9.26
CA ALA A 258 -10.54 14.42 7.87
C ALA A 258 -11.67 15.44 7.62
N SER A 259 -12.43 15.83 8.65
CA SER A 259 -13.49 16.83 8.56
C SER A 259 -13.11 18.22 9.05
N SER A 260 -11.92 18.40 9.65
CA SER A 260 -11.54 19.67 10.30
C SER A 260 -10.48 20.46 9.53
N LEU A 261 -9.95 19.95 8.42
CA LEU A 261 -8.95 20.69 7.63
C LEU A 261 -9.56 21.97 7.06
N ILE A 262 -8.82 23.05 7.20
CA ILE A 262 -9.14 24.36 6.63
C ILE A 262 -8.61 24.40 5.20
N ALA A 263 -9.42 24.91 4.26
CA ALA A 263 -9.00 25.08 2.88
C ALA A 263 -7.87 26.12 2.79
N TYR A 264 -6.82 25.80 2.04
CA TYR A 264 -5.81 26.77 1.59
C TYR A 264 -6.45 27.82 0.68
N SER A 265 -7.33 27.36 -0.22
CA SER A 265 -8.10 28.23 -1.10
C SER A 265 -9.40 27.55 -1.53
N SER A 266 -10.41 28.35 -1.84
CA SER A 266 -11.71 27.90 -2.37
C SER A 266 -11.99 28.62 -3.69
N GLY A 267 -12.52 27.92 -4.69
CA GLY A 267 -12.80 28.53 -5.99
C GLY A 267 -13.26 27.53 -7.04
N VAL A 268 -13.35 28.00 -8.29
CA VAL A 268 -13.61 27.16 -9.45
C VAL A 268 -12.27 26.65 -9.99
N LEU A 269 -12.15 25.33 -10.18
CA LEU A 269 -10.92 24.71 -10.68
C LEU A 269 -10.64 25.09 -12.14
N SER A 270 -9.41 25.49 -12.42
CA SER A 270 -8.97 25.95 -13.76
C SER A 270 -8.07 24.92 -14.45
N ALA A 271 -8.16 24.81 -15.77
CA ALA A 271 -7.24 24.00 -16.57
C ALA A 271 -5.78 24.48 -16.49
N SER A 272 -5.51 25.69 -16.00
CA SER A 272 -4.16 26.20 -15.76
C SER A 272 -3.48 25.60 -14.52
N GLY A 273 -4.20 24.82 -13.71
CA GLY A 273 -3.72 24.38 -12.42
C GLY A 273 -3.62 25.52 -11.40
N GLN A 274 -2.86 25.29 -10.33
CA GLN A 274 -2.68 26.24 -9.24
C GLN A 274 -1.29 26.10 -8.59
N SER A 275 -0.72 27.23 -8.16
CA SER A 275 0.43 27.25 -7.27
C SER A 275 0.00 27.31 -5.81
N VAL A 276 0.56 26.43 -4.99
CA VAL A 276 0.20 26.20 -3.59
C VAL A 276 1.45 26.37 -2.73
N ALA A 277 1.47 27.39 -1.86
CA ALA A 277 2.52 27.50 -0.85
C ALA A 277 2.27 26.48 0.26
N ILE A 278 3.16 25.50 0.39
CA ILE A 278 3.04 24.43 1.37
C ILE A 278 3.68 24.86 2.69
N LEU A 279 4.93 25.34 2.60
CA LEU A 279 5.70 25.91 3.70
C LEU A 279 6.29 27.23 3.21
N ASN A 280 6.27 28.26 4.04
CA ASN A 280 6.83 29.56 3.71
C ASN A 280 7.70 30.05 4.86
N ASN A 281 9.01 29.80 4.77
CA ASN A 281 9.98 30.15 5.81
C ASN A 281 9.57 29.67 7.22
N VAL A 282 9.05 28.44 7.30
CA VAL A 282 8.61 27.84 8.57
C VAL A 282 9.84 27.33 9.32
N ALA A 283 9.91 27.53 10.64
CA ALA A 283 11.02 27.02 11.44
C ALA A 283 11.09 25.48 11.36
N THR A 284 12.16 24.93 10.77
CA THR A 284 12.31 23.49 10.52
C THR A 284 12.09 22.63 11.77
N PRO A 285 12.60 23.00 12.97
CA PRO A 285 12.36 22.19 14.18
C PRO A 285 10.88 22.00 14.55
N GLY A 286 9.99 22.92 14.12
CA GLY A 286 8.55 22.83 14.36
C GLY A 286 7.80 21.88 13.43
N VAL A 287 8.41 21.52 12.29
CA VAL A 287 7.82 20.67 11.24
C VAL A 287 8.69 19.46 10.88
N SER A 288 9.84 19.27 11.54
CA SER A 288 10.78 18.17 11.28
C SER A 288 10.09 16.82 11.33
N GLY A 289 10.31 15.99 10.31
CA GLY A 289 9.72 14.67 10.19
C GLY A 289 8.30 14.63 9.65
N ALA A 290 7.67 15.77 9.39
CA ALA A 290 6.35 15.81 8.77
C ALA A 290 6.44 15.56 7.26
N THR A 291 5.56 14.70 6.74
CA THR A 291 5.27 14.63 5.31
C THR A 291 4.08 15.53 5.02
N MET A 292 4.31 16.55 4.20
CA MET A 292 3.32 17.51 3.75
C MET A 292 2.56 16.96 2.54
N PHE A 293 1.26 17.19 2.51
CA PHE A 293 0.35 16.76 1.46
C PHE A 293 -0.36 17.96 0.85
N VAL A 294 -0.66 17.82 -0.44
CA VAL A 294 -1.61 18.68 -1.14
C VAL A 294 -2.74 17.82 -1.67
N GLY A 295 -3.95 18.32 -1.61
CA GLY A 295 -5.12 17.67 -2.18
C GLY A 295 -6.21 18.68 -2.50
N TYR A 296 -7.23 18.25 -3.23
CA TYR A 296 -8.38 19.10 -3.50
C TYR A 296 -9.69 18.31 -3.49
N GLY A 297 -10.78 19.01 -3.20
CA GLY A 297 -12.11 18.42 -3.14
C GLY A 297 -13.15 19.39 -2.61
N THR A 298 -14.43 19.05 -2.78
CA THR A 298 -15.57 19.85 -2.30
C THR A 298 -15.60 19.97 -0.77
N SER A 299 -14.99 19.02 -0.07
CA SER A 299 -14.75 19.05 1.37
C SER A 299 -13.41 18.38 1.69
N SER A 300 -12.87 18.64 2.89
CA SER A 300 -11.67 17.96 3.39
C SER A 300 -11.86 16.45 3.52
N GLY A 301 -13.05 16.04 3.96
CA GLY A 301 -13.42 14.63 4.09
C GLY A 301 -13.49 13.94 2.73
N GLY A 302 -14.11 14.57 1.73
CA GLY A 302 -14.13 14.06 0.35
C GLY A 302 -12.73 13.98 -0.24
N MET A 303 -11.92 15.04 -0.09
CA MET A 303 -10.53 15.06 -0.58
C MET A 303 -9.67 13.91 -0.01
N ILE A 304 -9.81 13.63 1.29
CA ILE A 304 -9.14 12.49 1.91
C ILE A 304 -9.75 11.19 1.41
N ASN A 305 -11.05 10.95 1.62
CA ASN A 305 -11.72 9.66 1.38
C ASN A 305 -11.70 9.25 -0.10
N ASP A 306 -11.78 10.19 -1.03
CA ASP A 306 -11.74 9.92 -2.47
C ASP A 306 -10.31 9.74 -3.00
N GLY A 307 -9.29 9.88 -2.14
CA GLY A 307 -7.89 9.70 -2.50
C GLY A 307 -7.36 10.79 -3.44
N ILE A 308 -7.96 11.99 -3.44
CA ILE A 308 -7.52 13.15 -4.25
C ILE A 308 -6.50 13.97 -3.46
N ASN A 309 -5.44 13.30 -3.02
CA ASN A 309 -4.32 13.88 -2.29
C ASN A 309 -3.01 13.16 -2.62
N ARG A 310 -1.90 13.89 -2.55
CA ARG A 310 -0.56 13.35 -2.80
C ARG A 310 0.44 13.96 -1.82
N ALA A 311 1.41 13.16 -1.38
CA ALA A 311 2.56 13.67 -0.65
C ALA A 311 3.36 14.62 -1.54
N ALA A 312 3.70 15.79 -1.01
CA ALA A 312 4.44 16.83 -1.72
C ALA A 312 5.91 16.86 -1.29
N VAL A 313 6.17 16.91 0.02
CA VAL A 313 7.54 16.97 0.55
C VAL A 313 7.58 16.40 1.97
N THR A 314 8.66 15.70 2.31
CA THR A 314 8.95 15.30 3.70
C THR A 314 10.03 16.20 4.25
N VAL A 315 9.76 16.87 5.37
CA VAL A 315 10.75 17.68 6.08
C VAL A 315 11.71 16.73 6.82
N PRO A 316 13.03 16.83 6.63
CA PRO A 316 13.98 15.97 7.31
C PRO A 316 13.83 16.03 8.84
N GLY A 317 13.95 14.89 9.51
CA GLY A 317 13.88 14.80 10.97
C GLY A 317 14.46 13.51 11.53
N ALA A 318 14.74 13.49 12.83
CA ALA A 318 15.24 12.29 13.52
C ALA A 318 14.27 11.11 13.44
N VAL A 319 12.97 11.41 13.40
CA VAL A 319 11.89 10.49 13.04
C VAL A 319 10.99 11.15 12.01
N GLU A 320 10.52 10.39 11.04
CA GLU A 320 9.77 10.89 9.89
C GLU A 320 8.50 10.07 9.66
N CYS A 321 7.41 10.76 9.35
CA CYS A 321 6.11 10.18 9.10
C CYS A 321 5.88 9.93 7.61
N ARG A 322 6.48 8.86 7.12
CA ARG A 322 6.36 8.40 5.73
C ARG A 322 5.33 7.27 5.65
N PRO A 323 4.05 7.57 5.42
CA PRO A 323 3.03 6.53 5.27
C PRO A 323 3.39 5.59 4.12
N GLU A 324 3.15 4.29 4.31
CA GLU A 324 3.35 3.26 3.31
C GLU A 324 2.08 2.45 3.12
N ALA A 325 1.81 2.08 1.87
CA ALA A 325 0.74 1.17 1.54
C ALA A 325 1.00 -0.24 2.10
N PRO A 326 -0.05 -1.01 2.39
CA PRO A 326 0.12 -2.38 2.90
C PRO A 326 0.64 -3.33 1.83
N GLN A 327 1.32 -4.37 2.26
CA GLN A 327 1.52 -5.56 1.46
C GLN A 327 0.21 -6.33 1.27
N THR A 328 0.02 -6.85 0.06
CA THR A 328 -1.04 -7.84 -0.22
C THR A 328 -0.77 -9.15 0.52
N GLY A 329 -1.81 -9.71 1.13
CA GLY A 329 -1.81 -11.06 1.71
C GLY A 329 -2.73 -11.18 2.94
N TRP A 330 -2.46 -12.17 3.76
CA TRP A 330 -3.08 -12.45 5.06
C TRP A 330 -2.55 -11.53 6.14
N TRP A 331 -3.50 -11.02 6.93
CA TRP A 331 -3.27 -10.19 8.10
C TRP A 331 -4.05 -10.73 9.28
N TRP A 332 -3.50 -10.55 10.47
CA TRP A 332 -4.08 -11.09 11.70
C TRP A 332 -3.67 -10.27 12.92
N ASN A 333 -4.30 -10.57 14.06
CA ASN A 333 -3.82 -10.15 15.37
C ASN A 333 -3.34 -11.38 16.13
N THR A 334 -2.11 -11.34 16.65
CA THR A 334 -1.47 -12.46 17.35
C THR A 334 -2.23 -12.93 18.60
N ALA A 335 -2.99 -12.05 19.24
CA ALA A 335 -3.83 -12.34 20.40
C ALA A 335 -5.25 -12.80 20.03
N GLU A 336 -5.63 -12.80 18.75
CA GLU A 336 -7.01 -13.06 18.30
C GLU A 336 -7.11 -14.17 17.24
N GLY A 337 -6.19 -15.15 17.30
CA GLY A 337 -6.11 -16.25 16.32
C GLY A 337 -7.43 -17.00 16.10
N GLY A 338 -7.81 -17.18 14.83
CA GLY A 338 -9.10 -17.76 14.41
C GLY A 338 -10.02 -16.75 13.73
N ARG A 339 -9.74 -15.45 13.84
CA ARG A 339 -10.20 -14.44 12.87
C ARG A 339 -9.00 -13.97 12.04
N GLY A 340 -9.26 -13.55 10.82
CA GLY A 340 -8.21 -13.06 9.94
C GLY A 340 -8.75 -12.20 8.82
N TYR A 341 -7.83 -11.53 8.14
CA TYR A 341 -8.13 -10.50 7.16
C TYR A 341 -7.30 -10.75 5.90
N SER A 342 -7.95 -11.06 4.78
CA SER A 342 -7.30 -11.01 3.48
C SER A 342 -7.34 -9.58 2.98
N ILE A 343 -6.19 -8.95 2.80
CA ILE A 343 -6.07 -7.58 2.31
C ILE A 343 -5.25 -7.64 1.02
N GLU A 344 -5.86 -7.25 -0.09
CA GLU A 344 -5.16 -7.02 -1.34
C GLU A 344 -5.14 -5.54 -1.66
N ARG A 345 -3.97 -5.05 -2.05
CA ARG A 345 -3.80 -3.75 -2.67
C ARG A 345 -3.53 -3.92 -4.17
N GLN A 346 -4.26 -3.18 -5.00
CA GLN A 346 -3.94 -2.99 -6.41
C GLN A 346 -3.94 -1.50 -6.72
N GLY A 347 -2.79 -0.97 -7.12
CA GLY A 347 -2.62 0.47 -7.31
C GLY A 347 -3.06 1.27 -6.07
N ARG A 348 -4.07 2.13 -6.23
CA ARG A 348 -4.64 2.93 -5.15
C ARG A 348 -5.91 2.33 -4.55
N ASN A 349 -6.25 1.08 -4.83
CA ASN A 349 -7.42 0.43 -4.24
C ASN A 349 -7.02 -0.69 -3.27
N ILE A 350 -7.91 -0.95 -2.31
CA ILE A 350 -7.90 -2.17 -1.50
C ILE A 350 -9.17 -2.96 -1.76
N PHE A 351 -9.04 -4.28 -1.78
CA PHE A 351 -10.13 -5.22 -1.55
C PHE A 351 -9.77 -6.07 -0.34
N MET A 352 -10.62 -6.04 0.67
CA MET A 352 -10.45 -6.85 1.88
C MET A 352 -11.64 -7.75 2.15
N ALA A 353 -11.36 -8.89 2.80
CA ALA A 353 -12.35 -9.64 3.53
C ALA A 353 -11.88 -9.90 4.96
N ALA A 354 -12.82 -9.91 5.89
CA ALA A 354 -12.62 -10.36 7.25
C ALA A 354 -13.42 -11.65 7.47
N TYR A 355 -12.79 -12.71 7.95
CA TYR A 355 -13.48 -13.94 8.36
C TYR A 355 -13.50 -14.05 9.89
N PHE A 356 -14.66 -14.43 10.43
CA PHE A 356 -14.90 -14.56 11.87
C PHE A 356 -16.14 -15.43 12.13
N TYR A 357 -16.72 -15.33 13.35
CA TYR A 357 -17.88 -16.12 13.76
C TYR A 357 -19.04 -15.25 14.27
N ASP A 358 -20.27 -15.68 14.06
CA ASP A 358 -21.43 -15.05 14.70
C ASP A 358 -21.64 -15.55 16.14
N ALA A 359 -22.63 -15.00 16.84
CA ALA A 359 -22.93 -15.36 18.22
C ALA A 359 -23.36 -16.83 18.41
N SER A 360 -23.81 -17.51 17.34
CA SER A 360 -24.13 -18.94 17.37
C SER A 360 -22.89 -19.83 17.18
N GLY A 361 -21.73 -19.23 16.91
CA GLY A 361 -20.48 -19.94 16.60
C GLY A 361 -20.36 -20.33 15.13
N ARG A 362 -21.28 -19.89 14.26
CA ARG A 362 -21.16 -20.15 12.82
C ARG A 362 -20.12 -19.24 12.18
N ALA A 363 -19.32 -19.79 11.28
CA ALA A 363 -18.43 -19.02 10.42
C ALA A 363 -19.23 -18.00 9.60
N THR A 364 -18.68 -16.80 9.44
CA THR A 364 -19.23 -15.71 8.63
C THR A 364 -18.09 -14.84 8.10
N TRP A 365 -18.38 -13.97 7.15
CA TRP A 365 -17.41 -13.07 6.56
C TRP A 365 -18.02 -11.74 6.15
N GLN A 366 -17.18 -10.71 6.06
CA GLN A 366 -17.51 -9.37 5.60
C GLN A 366 -16.46 -8.88 4.61
N VAL A 367 -16.85 -7.98 3.70
CA VAL A 367 -15.99 -7.48 2.62
C VAL A 367 -16.07 -5.97 2.50
N ALA A 368 -14.96 -5.35 2.12
CA ALA A 368 -14.89 -3.94 1.80
C ALA A 368 -13.94 -3.71 0.63
N SER A 369 -14.25 -2.75 -0.23
CA SER A 369 -13.37 -2.35 -1.31
C SER A 369 -13.54 -0.87 -1.63
N GLY A 370 -12.49 -0.25 -2.12
CA GLY A 370 -12.47 1.17 -2.44
C GLY A 370 -11.05 1.73 -2.51
N PRO A 371 -10.94 3.05 -2.77
CA PRO A 371 -9.67 3.72 -2.85
C PRO A 371 -8.99 3.81 -1.48
N THR A 372 -7.68 3.89 -1.56
CA THR A 372 -6.75 4.23 -0.49
C THR A 372 -6.32 5.67 -0.66
N THR A 373 -5.79 6.21 0.44
CA THR A 373 -5.55 7.63 0.64
C THR A 373 -4.23 7.75 1.38
N LEU A 374 -3.60 8.94 1.38
CA LEU A 374 -2.35 9.19 2.09
C LEU A 374 -1.24 8.21 1.67
N GLU A 375 -0.95 8.15 0.36
CA GLU A 375 0.01 7.21 -0.25
C GLU A 375 -0.28 5.72 0.05
N GLY A 376 -1.56 5.39 0.25
CA GLY A 376 -2.01 4.02 0.49
C GLY A 376 -2.07 3.61 1.96
N ALA A 377 -1.62 4.46 2.89
CA ALA A 377 -1.59 4.12 4.31
C ALA A 377 -2.95 4.24 5.01
N LEU A 378 -3.96 4.85 4.37
CA LEU A 378 -5.30 4.95 4.95
C LEU A 378 -6.36 4.50 3.94
N PHE A 379 -7.21 3.59 4.37
CA PHE A 379 -8.36 3.08 3.62
C PHE A 379 -9.60 3.21 4.50
N THR A 380 -10.67 3.78 3.96
CA THR A 380 -11.98 3.82 4.63
C THR A 380 -13.06 3.49 3.61
N ALA A 381 -13.87 2.48 3.91
CA ALA A 381 -14.94 2.05 3.01
C ALA A 381 -16.13 1.48 3.80
N PRO A 382 -17.33 1.46 3.20
CA PRO A 382 -18.43 0.67 3.73
C PRO A 382 -18.03 -0.81 3.79
N LEU A 383 -18.31 -1.43 4.93
CA LEU A 383 -18.15 -2.85 5.16
C LEU A 383 -19.48 -3.54 4.84
N TYR A 384 -19.45 -4.61 4.06
CA TYR A 384 -20.65 -5.32 3.63
C TYR A 384 -20.72 -6.72 4.21
N THR A 385 -21.93 -7.11 4.60
CA THR A 385 -22.29 -8.52 4.83
C THR A 385 -23.17 -8.96 3.67
N CYS A 386 -22.87 -10.13 3.10
CA CYS A 386 -23.65 -10.69 2.00
C CYS A 386 -24.35 -11.98 2.42
N SER A 387 -25.46 -12.29 1.75
CA SER A 387 -26.23 -13.52 1.95
C SER A 387 -26.78 -14.04 0.62
N GLY A 388 -27.13 -15.31 0.62
CA GLY A 388 -27.90 -15.97 -0.40
C GLY A 388 -27.20 -16.22 -1.72
N GLY A 389 -25.88 -16.34 -1.78
CA GLY A 389 -25.18 -16.70 -3.01
C GLY A 389 -24.96 -18.20 -3.20
N VAL A 390 -23.87 -18.53 -3.91
CA VAL A 390 -23.50 -19.90 -4.33
C VAL A 390 -22.84 -20.70 -3.21
N THR A 391 -23.20 -21.98 -3.08
CA THR A 391 -22.52 -22.93 -2.18
C THR A 391 -21.23 -23.48 -2.78
N LEU A 392 -20.47 -24.33 -2.07
CA LEU A 392 -19.19 -24.85 -2.59
C LEU A 392 -19.35 -25.61 -3.93
N ALA A 393 -20.37 -26.44 -4.06
CA ALA A 393 -20.62 -27.23 -5.29
C ALA A 393 -21.93 -26.86 -6.00
N GLY A 394 -22.75 -25.97 -5.42
CA GLY A 394 -24.07 -25.61 -5.92
C GLY A 394 -24.06 -24.88 -7.27
N ALA A 395 -25.24 -24.77 -7.87
CA ALA A 395 -25.47 -23.96 -9.05
C ALA A 395 -25.41 -22.46 -8.72
N TYR A 396 -25.13 -21.62 -9.72
CA TYR A 396 -25.07 -20.17 -9.55
C TYR A 396 -26.39 -19.61 -9.00
N ARG A 397 -26.25 -18.68 -8.05
CA ARG A 397 -27.30 -17.95 -7.35
C ARG A 397 -26.71 -16.60 -6.95
N ALA A 398 -27.38 -15.52 -7.34
CA ALA A 398 -26.94 -14.16 -7.01
C ALA A 398 -27.04 -13.92 -5.49
N ASN A 399 -26.02 -13.31 -4.92
CA ASN A 399 -26.04 -12.86 -3.54
C ASN A 399 -26.69 -11.47 -3.40
N SER A 400 -27.09 -11.14 -2.18
CA SER A 400 -27.51 -9.81 -1.77
C SER A 400 -26.61 -9.31 -0.65
N CYS A 401 -26.21 -8.04 -0.71
CA CYS A 401 -25.31 -7.44 0.28
C CYS A 401 -25.95 -6.22 0.93
N ALA A 402 -25.67 -6.03 2.22
CA ALA A 402 -26.08 -4.87 3.00
C ALA A 402 -24.88 -4.31 3.77
N THR A 403 -24.87 -3.01 4.02
CA THR A 403 -23.81 -2.38 4.83
C THR A 403 -23.92 -2.83 6.29
N ALA A 404 -22.79 -3.20 6.87
CA ALA A 404 -22.60 -3.51 8.27
C ALA A 404 -21.92 -2.37 9.04
N GLY A 405 -21.82 -1.17 8.43
CA GLY A 405 -21.04 -0.04 8.94
C GLY A 405 -19.85 0.26 8.04
N ASN A 406 -18.83 0.91 8.59
CA ASN A 406 -17.59 1.24 7.88
C ASN A 406 -16.40 0.53 8.51
N VAL A 407 -15.39 0.26 7.69
CA VAL A 407 -14.06 -0.16 8.14
C VAL A 407 -13.06 0.92 7.76
N THR A 408 -12.11 1.18 8.67
CA THR A 408 -10.93 1.99 8.43
C THR A 408 -9.70 1.12 8.68
N LEU A 409 -8.81 1.03 7.69
CA LEU A 409 -7.48 0.46 7.84
C LEU A 409 -6.47 1.60 7.81
N ALA A 410 -5.66 1.70 8.85
CA ALA A 410 -4.56 2.66 8.95
C ALA A 410 -3.26 1.87 9.11
N PHE A 411 -2.35 1.99 8.15
CA PHE A 411 -1.14 1.19 8.12
C PHE A 411 0.00 1.90 8.83
N ASN A 412 0.64 1.16 9.73
CA ASN A 412 1.83 1.57 10.47
C ASN A 412 3.10 1.36 9.66
N THR A 413 3.14 0.27 8.91
CA THR A 413 4.15 -0.02 7.89
C THR A 413 3.51 -0.89 6.82
N ALA A 414 4.27 -1.24 5.78
CA ALA A 414 3.82 -2.23 4.79
C ALA A 414 3.42 -3.59 5.43
N SER A 415 3.83 -3.90 6.67
CA SER A 415 3.55 -5.16 7.36
C SER A 415 2.79 -5.06 8.69
N THR A 416 2.44 -3.86 9.16
CA THR A 416 1.69 -3.64 10.41
C THR A 416 0.66 -2.53 10.23
N GLY A 417 -0.44 -2.59 10.96
CA GLY A 417 -1.54 -1.62 10.85
C GLY A 417 -2.51 -1.67 12.02
N THR A 418 -3.52 -0.83 11.94
CA THR A 418 -4.67 -0.76 12.84
C THR A 418 -5.94 -0.82 12.00
N MET A 419 -6.84 -1.72 12.35
CA MET A 419 -8.19 -1.78 11.80
C MET A 419 -9.19 -1.21 12.81
N ILE A 420 -10.06 -0.33 12.36
CA ILE A 420 -11.20 0.19 13.12
C ILE A 420 -12.46 -0.21 12.34
N TRP A 421 -13.35 -0.94 12.98
CA TRP A 421 -14.58 -1.47 12.37
C TRP A 421 -15.68 -1.53 13.44
N PRO A 422 -16.93 -1.93 13.11
CA PRO A 422 -18.00 -2.01 14.11
C PRO A 422 -17.68 -2.88 15.33
N GLY A 423 -16.72 -3.80 15.19
CA GLY A 423 -16.19 -4.63 16.28
C GLY A 423 -15.19 -3.97 17.22
N GLY A 424 -14.78 -2.71 16.97
CA GLY A 424 -13.80 -1.98 17.77
C GLY A 424 -12.49 -1.70 17.04
N THR A 425 -11.39 -1.56 17.79
CA THR A 425 -10.06 -1.28 17.24
C THR A 425 -9.17 -2.51 17.42
N VAL A 426 -8.54 -2.97 16.34
CA VAL A 426 -7.71 -4.17 16.30
C VAL A 426 -6.35 -3.81 15.68
N GLY A 427 -5.26 -4.07 16.39
CA GLY A 427 -3.91 -4.05 15.78
C GLY A 427 -3.76 -5.25 14.86
N ILE A 428 -3.22 -5.06 13.66
CA ILE A 428 -3.05 -6.12 12.66
C ILE A 428 -1.62 -6.15 12.13
N GLU A 429 -1.15 -7.33 11.79
CA GLU A 429 0.17 -7.55 11.16
C GLU A 429 0.10 -8.62 10.08
N ARG A 430 1.08 -8.65 9.17
CA ARG A 430 1.19 -9.68 8.14
C ARG A 430 1.38 -11.06 8.75
N PHE A 431 0.62 -12.02 8.28
CA PHE A 431 0.71 -13.41 8.73
C PHE A 431 1.82 -14.15 7.97
N ASN A 432 2.70 -14.82 8.73
CA ASN A 432 3.77 -15.65 8.17
C ASN A 432 3.27 -17.09 8.08
N ILE A 433 2.90 -17.55 6.88
CA ILE A 433 2.32 -18.88 6.64
C ILE A 433 3.35 -19.98 6.94
N VAL A 434 4.61 -19.71 6.57
CA VAL A 434 5.77 -20.56 6.86
C VAL A 434 6.87 -19.72 7.49
N ALA A 435 7.85 -20.35 8.13
CA ALA A 435 9.00 -19.63 8.67
C ALA A 435 9.68 -18.80 7.57
N ASN A 436 9.91 -17.52 7.82
CA ASN A 436 10.48 -16.55 6.85
C ASN A 436 9.69 -16.40 5.54
N GLY A 437 8.42 -16.83 5.48
CA GLY A 437 7.58 -16.79 4.30
C GLY A 437 7.40 -15.39 3.71
N LEU A 438 7.29 -14.36 4.55
CA LEU A 438 7.18 -12.95 4.13
C LEU A 438 8.43 -12.40 3.42
N THR A 439 9.59 -13.00 3.63
CA THR A 439 10.88 -12.56 3.08
C THR A 439 11.44 -13.55 2.04
N THR A 440 10.80 -14.70 1.87
CA THR A 440 11.25 -15.73 0.94
C THR A 440 10.85 -15.35 -0.48
N ALA A 441 11.78 -15.47 -1.43
CA ALA A 441 11.51 -15.17 -2.82
C ALA A 441 10.38 -16.08 -3.39
N PRO A 442 9.48 -15.54 -4.25
CA PRO A 442 8.49 -16.35 -4.96
C PRO A 442 9.13 -17.48 -5.78
N LEU A 443 8.44 -18.61 -5.90
CA LEU A 443 8.88 -19.67 -6.82
C LEU A 443 8.77 -19.22 -8.29
N ALA A 444 9.61 -19.79 -9.15
CA ALA A 444 9.49 -19.57 -10.59
C ALA A 444 8.09 -20.01 -11.08
N ASN A 445 7.47 -19.19 -11.95
CA ASN A 445 6.11 -19.39 -12.47
C ASN A 445 5.02 -19.45 -11.38
N GLN A 446 5.28 -18.94 -10.17
CA GLN A 446 4.27 -18.89 -9.13
C GLN A 446 3.09 -18.00 -9.56
N PRO A 447 1.84 -18.45 -9.41
CA PRO A 447 0.67 -17.60 -9.61
C PRO A 447 0.64 -16.40 -8.67
N GLU A 448 -0.06 -15.34 -9.10
CA GLU A 448 -0.16 -14.12 -8.29
C GLU A 448 -0.91 -14.36 -6.97
N ASN A 449 -0.40 -13.72 -5.90
CA ASN A 449 -1.14 -13.54 -4.66
C ASN A 449 -2.35 -12.63 -4.88
N GLY A 450 -3.43 -12.87 -4.16
CA GLY A 450 -4.61 -12.00 -4.13
C GLY A 450 -5.93 -12.72 -4.37
N TRP A 451 -6.92 -11.96 -4.82
CA TRP A 451 -8.27 -12.40 -5.12
C TRP A 451 -8.37 -13.06 -6.50
N TRP A 452 -9.05 -14.19 -6.52
CA TRP A 452 -9.39 -15.01 -7.68
C TRP A 452 -10.88 -15.28 -7.68
N TRP A 453 -11.50 -15.27 -8.86
CA TRP A 453 -12.94 -15.42 -8.99
C TRP A 453 -13.32 -16.01 -10.34
N SER A 454 -14.58 -16.43 -10.45
CA SER A 454 -15.18 -16.83 -11.72
C SER A 454 -16.23 -15.82 -12.13
N ALA A 455 -16.11 -15.27 -13.35
CA ALA A 455 -17.09 -14.33 -13.89
C ALA A 455 -18.50 -14.93 -14.01
N ALA A 456 -18.58 -16.24 -14.25
CA ALA A 456 -19.85 -16.97 -14.33
C ALA A 456 -20.48 -17.26 -12.96
N GLU A 457 -19.74 -17.06 -11.87
CA GLU A 457 -20.19 -17.35 -10.50
C GLU A 457 -19.84 -16.22 -9.53
N ASN A 458 -20.17 -15.00 -9.93
CA ASN A 458 -19.98 -13.81 -9.09
C ASN A 458 -20.71 -13.95 -7.74
N GLY A 459 -20.18 -13.29 -6.71
CA GLY A 459 -20.68 -13.39 -5.34
C GLY A 459 -19.97 -14.44 -4.48
N ARG A 460 -19.10 -15.26 -5.09
CA ARG A 460 -18.10 -16.11 -4.41
C ARG A 460 -16.71 -15.79 -4.92
N GLY A 461 -15.72 -15.82 -4.04
CA GLY A 461 -14.31 -15.55 -4.37
C GLY A 461 -13.35 -16.39 -3.54
N PHE A 462 -12.11 -16.44 -4.02
CA PHE A 462 -11.01 -17.18 -3.39
C PHE A 462 -9.83 -16.25 -3.21
N PHE A 463 -9.33 -16.15 -1.99
CA PHE A 463 -8.07 -15.46 -1.73
C PHE A 463 -6.95 -16.47 -1.66
N ILE A 464 -5.88 -16.25 -2.42
CA ILE A 464 -4.72 -17.14 -2.51
C ILE A 464 -3.48 -16.33 -2.12
N GLU A 465 -2.74 -16.80 -1.13
CA GLU A 465 -1.40 -16.29 -0.84
C GLU A 465 -0.38 -17.40 -0.83
N TRP A 466 0.69 -17.21 -1.57
CA TRP A 466 1.87 -18.06 -1.61
C TRP A 466 3.00 -17.46 -0.76
N GLN A 467 3.61 -18.29 0.08
CA GLN A 467 4.84 -18.01 0.80
C GLN A 467 5.72 -19.26 0.81
N GLY A 468 6.94 -19.18 0.29
CA GLY A 468 7.92 -20.28 0.33
C GLY A 468 7.41 -21.61 -0.23
N GLY A 469 6.64 -21.60 -1.32
CA GLY A 469 6.07 -22.81 -1.93
C GLY A 469 4.84 -23.39 -1.20
N THR A 470 4.34 -22.70 -0.18
CA THR A 470 3.08 -23.03 0.50
C THR A 470 2.02 -22.01 0.12
N ALA A 471 0.85 -22.49 -0.32
CA ALA A 471 -0.32 -21.67 -0.55
C ALA A 471 -1.29 -21.77 0.63
N ASP A 472 -1.72 -20.63 1.17
CA ASP A 472 -2.88 -20.51 2.04
C ASP A 472 -4.04 -19.91 1.25
N ILE A 473 -5.16 -20.63 1.23
CA ILE A 473 -6.31 -20.31 0.41
C ILE A 473 -7.56 -20.26 1.28
N ALA A 474 -8.32 -19.17 1.18
CA ALA A 474 -9.67 -19.12 1.69
C ALA A 474 -10.68 -18.98 0.56
N GLY A 475 -11.77 -19.73 0.64
CA GLY A 475 -12.96 -19.52 -0.16
C GLY A 475 -14.05 -18.84 0.66
N TYR A 476 -14.71 -17.83 0.08
CA TYR A 476 -15.81 -17.09 0.68
C TYR A 476 -17.10 -17.34 -0.09
N MET A 477 -18.06 -18.04 0.52
CA MET A 477 -19.27 -18.53 -0.15
C MET A 477 -20.44 -18.65 0.83
N TYR A 478 -21.43 -19.49 0.50
CA TYR A 478 -22.64 -19.63 1.29
C TYR A 478 -22.96 -21.10 1.61
N ASP A 479 -23.70 -21.33 2.69
CA ASP A 479 -24.33 -22.63 2.96
C ASP A 479 -25.65 -22.79 2.19
N ASP A 480 -26.31 -23.95 2.30
CA ASP A 480 -27.56 -24.23 1.60
C ASP A 480 -28.71 -23.30 2.03
N ALA A 481 -28.66 -22.77 3.25
CA ALA A 481 -29.60 -21.76 3.74
C ALA A 481 -29.27 -20.35 3.24
N GLY A 482 -28.17 -20.16 2.53
CA GLY A 482 -27.70 -18.87 2.03
C GLY A 482 -26.96 -18.04 3.07
N ASN A 483 -26.56 -18.61 4.20
CA ASN A 483 -25.73 -17.88 5.15
C ASN A 483 -24.29 -17.81 4.64
N PRO A 484 -23.56 -16.70 4.89
CA PRO A 484 -22.14 -16.64 4.59
C PRO A 484 -21.38 -17.72 5.37
N ILE A 485 -20.46 -18.41 4.69
CA ILE A 485 -19.52 -19.37 5.26
C ILE A 485 -18.18 -19.23 4.55
N TRP A 486 -17.10 -19.56 5.25
CA TRP A 486 -15.76 -19.63 4.67
C TRP A 486 -15.15 -21.01 4.89
N TYR A 487 -14.30 -21.41 3.95
CA TYR A 487 -13.44 -22.59 4.06
C TYR A 487 -12.00 -22.17 3.82
N ILE A 488 -11.07 -22.88 4.45
CA ILE A 488 -9.64 -22.60 4.30
C ILE A 488 -8.87 -23.89 4.02
N THR A 489 -7.76 -23.79 3.30
CA THR A 489 -6.82 -24.90 3.11
C THR A 489 -5.41 -24.36 2.98
N VAL A 490 -4.42 -25.11 3.47
CA VAL A 490 -3.01 -24.77 3.36
C VAL A 490 -2.29 -25.92 2.66
N ILE A 491 -1.64 -25.63 1.54
CA ILE A 491 -1.09 -26.62 0.62
C ILE A 491 0.38 -26.29 0.37
N SER A 492 1.29 -27.15 0.84
CA SER A 492 2.69 -27.14 0.43
C SER A 492 2.85 -27.99 -0.83
N THR A 493 3.34 -27.41 -1.92
CA THR A 493 3.50 -28.11 -3.20
C THR A 493 4.83 -27.77 -3.87
N PRO A 494 5.54 -28.75 -4.46
CA PRO A 494 6.74 -28.48 -5.26
C PRO A 494 6.39 -27.86 -6.62
N ASN A 495 5.14 -27.95 -7.08
CA ASN A 495 4.67 -27.36 -8.32
C ASN A 495 3.63 -26.26 -8.01
N PRO A 496 3.98 -24.96 -8.12
CA PRO A 496 3.05 -23.88 -7.81
C PRO A 496 1.90 -23.76 -8.83
N LEU A 497 1.96 -24.48 -9.97
CA LEU A 497 0.89 -24.49 -10.96
C LEU A 497 -0.22 -25.50 -10.64
N ALA A 498 -0.05 -26.36 -9.63
CA ALA A 498 -1.05 -27.35 -9.25
C ALA A 498 -1.24 -27.39 -7.74
N MET A 499 -2.46 -27.08 -7.30
CA MET A 499 -2.90 -27.22 -5.91
C MET A 499 -3.83 -28.41 -5.79
N ASN A 500 -3.56 -29.27 -4.82
CA ASN A 500 -4.42 -30.38 -4.46
C ASN A 500 -4.46 -30.51 -2.94
N GLY A 501 -5.63 -30.22 -2.36
CA GLY A 501 -5.86 -30.31 -0.92
C GLY A 501 -7.32 -30.60 -0.59
N ALA A 502 -7.66 -30.45 0.68
CA ALA A 502 -9.03 -30.55 1.18
C ALA A 502 -9.44 -29.24 1.86
N TRP A 503 -10.69 -28.83 1.65
CA TRP A 503 -11.28 -27.69 2.34
C TRP A 503 -11.56 -28.03 3.80
N TRP A 504 -11.14 -27.14 4.69
CA TRP A 504 -11.41 -27.23 6.13
C TRP A 504 -12.49 -26.25 6.54
N GLN A 505 -13.33 -26.69 7.46
CA GLN A 505 -14.36 -25.88 8.11
C GLN A 505 -14.05 -25.70 9.58
N PHE A 506 -14.27 -24.47 10.05
CA PHE A 506 -14.15 -24.13 11.45
C PHE A 506 -15.46 -23.52 11.97
N ALA A 507 -15.66 -23.61 13.29
CA ALA A 507 -16.78 -23.02 14.02
C ALA A 507 -16.31 -22.54 15.41
N ASN A 508 -17.21 -21.93 16.17
CA ASN A 508 -17.06 -21.63 17.59
C ASN A 508 -15.89 -20.72 17.97
N GLY A 509 -15.38 -19.89 17.05
CA GLY A 509 -14.34 -18.92 17.37
C GLY A 509 -14.87 -17.55 17.83
N MET A 510 -13.96 -16.58 17.87
CA MET A 510 -14.24 -15.21 18.32
C MET A 510 -15.23 -14.49 17.39
N THR A 511 -16.19 -13.77 17.99
CA THR A 511 -17.13 -12.93 17.23
C THR A 511 -16.52 -11.60 16.85
N GLN A 512 -17.25 -10.73 16.13
CA GLN A 512 -16.72 -9.42 15.72
C GLN A 512 -16.29 -8.54 16.91
N SER A 513 -17.06 -8.54 18.01
CA SER A 513 -16.84 -7.71 19.21
C SER A 513 -16.68 -8.49 20.51
N GLY A 514 -16.80 -9.82 20.47
CA GLY A 514 -16.71 -10.67 21.65
C GLY A 514 -15.27 -10.89 22.13
N PRO A 515 -15.08 -11.42 23.35
CA PRO A 515 -13.76 -11.78 23.85
C PRO A 515 -13.13 -12.88 22.99
N TYR A 516 -11.81 -13.00 23.05
CA TYR A 516 -11.07 -14.05 22.36
C TYR A 516 -11.65 -15.44 22.67
N ARG A 517 -11.87 -16.21 21.60
CA ARG A 517 -12.28 -17.62 21.66
C ARG A 517 -11.62 -18.36 20.50
N ALA A 518 -10.87 -19.42 20.84
CA ALA A 518 -10.23 -20.27 19.85
C ALA A 518 -11.29 -20.97 18.97
N ALA A 519 -11.09 -20.91 17.66
CA ALA A 519 -11.90 -21.64 16.70
C ALA A 519 -11.67 -23.16 16.81
N THR A 520 -12.73 -23.92 16.60
CA THR A 520 -12.69 -25.39 16.51
C THR A 520 -12.80 -25.82 15.07
N ARG A 521 -11.90 -26.68 14.61
CA ARG A 521 -12.01 -27.33 13.30
C ARG A 521 -13.08 -28.41 13.38
N THR A 522 -14.15 -28.24 12.61
CA THR A 522 -15.34 -29.12 12.68
C THR A 522 -15.41 -30.10 11.52
N ASN A 523 -14.70 -29.83 10.42
CA ASN A 523 -14.60 -30.73 9.28
C ASN A 523 -13.25 -30.56 8.59
N ASP A 524 -12.48 -31.64 8.48
CA ASP A 524 -11.18 -31.68 7.80
C ASP A 524 -11.27 -31.98 6.30
N ASN A 525 -12.46 -32.28 5.80
CA ASN A 525 -12.68 -32.61 4.40
C ASN A 525 -14.11 -32.26 3.97
N VAL A 526 -14.38 -30.97 3.83
CA VAL A 526 -15.63 -30.48 3.20
C VAL A 526 -15.69 -30.92 1.72
N GLY A 527 -14.53 -31.05 1.09
CA GLY A 527 -14.36 -31.56 -0.26
C GLY A 527 -12.99 -31.18 -0.82
N ALA A 528 -12.69 -31.68 -2.02
CA ALA A 528 -11.43 -31.40 -2.70
C ALA A 528 -11.28 -29.90 -3.04
N ALA A 529 -10.07 -29.39 -2.81
CA ALA A 529 -9.60 -28.08 -3.25
C ALA A 529 -8.54 -28.31 -4.32
N THR A 530 -8.98 -28.45 -5.59
CA THR A 530 -8.09 -28.70 -6.73
C THR A 530 -8.09 -27.51 -7.66
N ILE A 531 -6.91 -26.90 -7.86
CA ILE A 531 -6.72 -25.76 -8.77
C ILE A 531 -5.54 -26.05 -9.69
N GLN A 532 -5.76 -25.93 -10.99
CA GLN A 532 -4.72 -25.99 -12.01
C GLN A 532 -4.53 -24.60 -12.62
N PHE A 533 -3.38 -23.99 -12.40
CA PHE A 533 -3.03 -22.71 -13.00
C PHE A 533 -2.50 -22.93 -14.42
N THR A 534 -2.91 -22.03 -15.32
CA THR A 534 -2.44 -21.99 -16.71
C THR A 534 -1.55 -20.77 -16.96
N SER A 535 -1.60 -19.75 -16.10
CA SER A 535 -0.71 -18.59 -16.08
C SER A 535 -0.66 -17.99 -14.68
N ALA A 536 0.08 -16.87 -14.52
CA ALA A 536 0.09 -16.10 -13.28
C ALA A 536 -1.30 -15.53 -12.90
N THR A 537 -2.23 -15.44 -13.85
CA THR A 537 -3.52 -14.76 -13.71
C THR A 537 -4.74 -15.58 -14.11
N ALA A 538 -4.54 -16.83 -14.57
CA ALA A 538 -5.61 -17.72 -15.01
C ALA A 538 -5.45 -19.14 -14.45
N ALA A 539 -6.57 -19.76 -14.09
CA ALA A 539 -6.62 -21.11 -13.55
C ALA A 539 -7.97 -21.79 -13.83
N THR A 540 -8.02 -23.10 -13.57
CA THR A 540 -9.25 -23.90 -13.52
C THR A 540 -9.35 -24.52 -12.13
N MET A 541 -10.45 -24.25 -11.43
CA MET A 541 -10.77 -24.93 -10.17
C MET A 541 -11.72 -26.10 -10.44
N THR A 542 -11.40 -27.27 -9.90
CA THR A 542 -12.30 -28.42 -9.86
C THR A 542 -13.00 -28.44 -8.50
N LEU A 543 -14.31 -28.24 -8.51
CA LEU A 543 -15.16 -28.25 -7.32
C LEU A 543 -15.45 -29.70 -6.87
N PRO A 544 -15.91 -29.90 -5.62
CA PRO A 544 -16.43 -31.19 -5.20
C PRO A 544 -17.53 -31.69 -6.16
N GLY A 545 -17.44 -32.95 -6.58
CA GLY A 545 -18.29 -33.53 -7.63
C GLY A 545 -17.74 -33.40 -9.06
N GLY A 546 -16.55 -32.83 -9.24
CA GLY A 546 -15.81 -32.85 -10.52
C GLY A 546 -16.16 -31.70 -11.47
N ARG A 547 -17.11 -30.83 -11.12
CA ARG A 547 -17.46 -29.65 -11.91
C ARG A 547 -16.28 -28.68 -11.95
N GLN A 548 -15.88 -28.27 -13.15
CA GLN A 548 -14.79 -27.32 -13.34
C GLN A 548 -15.32 -25.91 -13.59
N ILE A 549 -14.65 -24.92 -13.00
CA ILE A 549 -14.91 -23.50 -13.22
C ILE A 549 -13.61 -22.77 -13.58
N PRO A 550 -13.64 -21.82 -14.53
CA PRO A 550 -12.49 -20.96 -14.77
C PRO A 550 -12.35 -19.97 -13.62
N LEU A 551 -11.12 -19.77 -13.16
CA LEU A 551 -10.73 -18.71 -12.24
C LEU A 551 -9.80 -17.72 -12.94
N THR A 552 -10.00 -16.44 -12.67
CA THR A 552 -9.12 -15.36 -13.10
C THR A 552 -8.74 -14.49 -11.91
N ARG A 553 -7.57 -13.85 -11.97
CA ARG A 553 -7.19 -12.80 -11.01
C ARG A 553 -8.23 -11.69 -11.06
N PHE A 554 -8.77 -11.36 -9.90
CA PHE A 554 -9.68 -10.24 -9.74
C PHE A 554 -8.88 -8.94 -9.78
N ARG A 555 -9.29 -8.02 -10.65
CA ARG A 555 -8.69 -6.68 -10.79
C ARG A 555 -9.71 -5.62 -10.35
N PHE A 556 -9.29 -4.60 -9.60
CA PHE A 556 -10.21 -3.62 -8.99
C PHE A 556 -9.66 -2.21 -8.82
#